data_AF-A0A842YCC5-F1
#
_entry.id   AF-A0A842YCC5-F1
#
_cell.length_a   1.000
_cell.length_b   1.000
_cell.length_c   1.000
_cell.angle_alpha   90.00
_cell.angle_beta   90.00
_cell.angle_gamma   90.00
#
_symmetry.space_group_name_H-M   'P 1'
#
loop_
_entity.id
_entity.type
_entity.pdbx_description
1 polymer ?
#
loop_
_entity_poly.entity_id
_entity_poly.type
_entity_poly.pdbx_seq_one_letter_code
_entity_poly.pdbx_strand_id
1 'polypeptide(L)'
;IEDFEELARKHGLDELLEDEEVMEEVRTYLKLRQALEDNPDSDLEQLAEEMEIDIDLAREWSRGESEPYSLKKLLNLEAFYLWDEVIRSYRELTLPRSRAELEVRLESNSELRTDRFFPLELDDALTWVEIMAMRRRGEIQKRIRNGREVYSRKQIMELSKTYGISAREIIQWLRGEKIAALIRKIGIKELKTQNQDATSLVEIIYRLYFVEGKTQQEVAEILDNKSTQPIRRIFREQGWTPRYSQSQVIPREKIDDESVRLLYFDKGLTLQGAATKLGTSLRVIRQIFLENGWTTRAGSRNHPKPDTFFEPITPQDEDDLERIVYVLYYNQNLSQRQIANTLGYNSIAPIR
;
A
#
# COMPACT_ATOMS: atom_id res chain seq x y z
N ILE A 1 -16.71 21.07 7.54
CA ILE A 1 -16.92 21.32 6.09
C ILE A 1 -16.02 22.46 5.62
N GLU A 2 -16.01 23.59 6.33
CA GLU A 2 -15.04 24.68 6.07
C GLU A 2 -13.59 24.18 6.06
N ASP A 3 -13.22 23.28 6.98
CA ASP A 3 -11.89 22.63 7.01
C ASP A 3 -11.54 21.85 5.73
N PHE A 4 -12.50 21.21 5.05
CA PHE A 4 -12.21 20.42 3.85
C PHE A 4 -11.97 21.32 2.63
N GLU A 5 -12.82 22.34 2.44
CA GLU A 5 -12.67 23.28 1.33
C GLU A 5 -11.39 24.11 1.46
N GLU A 6 -11.06 24.54 2.68
CA GLU A 6 -9.82 25.26 2.95
C GLU A 6 -8.59 24.36 2.71
N LEU A 7 -8.62 23.11 3.18
CA LEU A 7 -7.55 22.15 2.91
C LEU A 7 -7.40 21.86 1.41
N ALA A 8 -8.50 21.69 0.67
CA ALA A 8 -8.45 21.41 -0.76
C ALA A 8 -7.79 22.55 -1.53
N ARG A 9 -8.18 23.80 -1.24
CA ARG A 9 -7.57 25.00 -1.83
C ARG A 9 -6.11 25.17 -1.41
N LYS A 10 -5.79 24.95 -0.13
CA LYS A 10 -4.40 24.99 0.40
C LYS A 10 -3.47 24.06 -0.37
N HIS A 11 -3.99 22.92 -0.82
CA HIS A 11 -3.22 21.89 -1.52
C HIS A 11 -3.33 21.92 -3.04
N GLY A 12 -4.02 22.91 -3.63
CA GLY A 12 -4.23 22.99 -5.08
C GLY A 12 -5.04 21.84 -5.65
N LEU A 13 -5.96 21.28 -4.85
CA LEU A 13 -6.91 20.25 -5.25
C LEU A 13 -8.28 20.88 -5.58
N ASP A 14 -8.27 22.02 -6.27
CA ASP A 14 -9.49 22.76 -6.63
C ASP A 14 -10.43 21.89 -7.50
N GLU A 15 -9.86 20.95 -8.26
CA GLU A 15 -10.59 19.93 -9.02
C GLU A 15 -11.56 19.10 -8.17
N LEU A 16 -11.27 18.90 -6.88
CA LEU A 16 -12.16 18.17 -5.95
C LEU A 16 -13.36 19.01 -5.50
N LEU A 17 -13.26 20.34 -5.62
CA LEU A 17 -14.33 21.28 -5.27
C LEU A 17 -15.27 21.55 -6.44
N GLU A 18 -14.79 21.31 -7.67
CA GLU A 18 -15.58 21.42 -8.90
C GLU A 18 -16.54 20.24 -9.10
N ASP A 19 -16.26 19.11 -8.44
CA ASP A 19 -17.08 17.91 -8.48
C ASP A 19 -18.13 17.93 -7.34
N GLU A 20 -19.38 18.23 -7.71
CA GLU A 20 -20.50 18.35 -6.78
C GLU A 20 -20.83 17.02 -6.08
N GLU A 21 -20.64 15.88 -6.77
CA GLU A 21 -20.87 14.54 -6.22
C GLU A 21 -19.85 14.23 -5.12
N VAL A 22 -18.57 14.57 -5.35
CA VAL A 22 -17.51 14.43 -4.35
C VAL A 22 -17.78 15.32 -3.13
N MET A 23 -18.21 16.56 -3.35
CA MET A 23 -18.51 17.49 -2.25
C MET A 23 -19.71 17.02 -1.42
N GLU A 24 -20.73 16.47 -2.07
CA GLU A 24 -21.88 15.89 -1.40
C GLU A 24 -21.49 14.65 -0.58
N GLU A 25 -20.71 13.73 -1.14
CA GLU A 25 -20.20 12.55 -0.44
C GLU A 25 -19.42 12.93 0.83
N VAL A 26 -18.49 13.89 0.72
CA VAL A 26 -17.69 14.37 1.86
C VAL A 26 -18.56 15.08 2.91
N ARG A 27 -19.51 15.90 2.50
CA ARG A 27 -20.44 16.57 3.44
C ARG A 27 -21.29 15.56 4.18
N THR A 28 -21.79 14.56 3.48
CA THR A 28 -22.64 13.50 4.03
C THR A 28 -21.86 12.62 5.01
N TYR A 29 -20.62 12.25 4.68
CA TYR A 29 -19.70 11.59 5.61
C TYR A 29 -19.48 12.41 6.90
N LEU A 30 -19.14 13.70 6.76
CA LEU A 30 -18.86 14.55 7.92
C LEU A 30 -20.08 14.77 8.80
N LYS A 31 -21.27 14.92 8.20
CA LYS A 31 -22.54 15.01 8.95
C LYS A 31 -22.83 13.74 9.73
N LEU A 32 -22.64 12.56 9.12
CA LEU A 32 -22.82 11.28 9.81
C LEU A 32 -21.87 11.15 11.01
N ARG A 33 -20.58 11.47 10.81
CA ARG A 33 -19.57 11.44 11.88
C ARG A 33 -19.93 12.38 13.03
N GLN A 34 -20.37 13.59 12.71
CA GLN A 34 -20.77 14.57 13.71
C GLN A 34 -22.01 14.12 14.49
N ALA A 35 -23.03 13.57 13.80
CA ALA A 35 -24.23 13.06 14.46
C ALA A 35 -23.92 11.92 15.46
N LEU A 36 -23.02 11.01 15.08
CA LEU A 36 -22.57 9.91 15.95
C LEU A 36 -21.65 10.39 17.09
N GLU A 37 -20.91 11.48 16.91
CA GLU A 37 -20.10 12.09 17.96
C GLU A 37 -20.99 12.80 18.99
N ASP A 38 -21.99 13.56 18.52
CA ASP A 38 -22.95 14.29 19.34
C ASP A 38 -23.89 13.34 20.10
N ASN A 39 -24.26 12.21 19.48
CA ASN A 39 -25.11 11.19 20.08
C ASN A 39 -24.69 9.77 19.67
N PRO A 40 -23.77 9.13 20.43
CA PRO A 40 -23.23 7.81 20.12
C PRO A 40 -24.25 6.67 20.07
N ASP A 41 -25.39 6.83 20.74
CA ASP A 41 -26.46 5.82 20.82
C ASP A 41 -27.52 5.97 19.73
N SER A 42 -27.31 6.87 18.76
CA SER A 42 -28.24 7.10 17.65
C SER A 42 -28.41 5.84 16.79
N ASP A 43 -29.65 5.59 16.34
CA ASP A 43 -29.93 4.49 15.43
C ASP A 43 -29.32 4.76 14.05
N LEU A 44 -28.35 3.95 13.68
CA LEU A 44 -27.61 4.09 12.43
C LEU A 44 -28.49 3.84 11.21
N GLU A 45 -29.51 2.99 11.30
CA GLU A 45 -30.46 2.75 10.20
C GLU A 45 -31.28 3.99 9.90
N GLN A 46 -31.77 4.65 10.95
CA GLN A 46 -32.49 5.91 10.82
C GLN A 46 -31.58 7.03 10.29
N LEU A 47 -30.35 7.16 10.79
CA LEU A 47 -29.40 8.16 10.29
C LEU A 47 -29.03 7.94 8.82
N ALA A 48 -28.85 6.69 8.39
CA ALA A 48 -28.57 6.36 7.00
C ALA A 48 -29.75 6.71 6.08
N GLU A 49 -30.98 6.42 6.50
CA GLU A 49 -32.20 6.79 5.77
C GLU A 49 -32.36 8.32 5.66
N GLU A 50 -32.18 9.05 6.77
CA GLU A 50 -32.27 10.52 6.81
C GLU A 50 -31.23 11.22 5.92
N MET A 51 -30.07 10.60 5.75
CA MET A 51 -28.97 11.13 4.95
C MET A 51 -28.92 10.55 3.53
N GLU A 52 -29.88 9.70 3.16
CA GLU A 52 -29.95 9.00 1.86
C GLU A 52 -28.67 8.20 1.52
N ILE A 53 -28.05 7.59 2.54
CA ILE A 53 -26.83 6.77 2.40
C ILE A 53 -27.20 5.29 2.47
N ASP A 54 -26.51 4.46 1.68
CA ASP A 54 -26.54 3.01 1.87
C ASP A 54 -26.12 2.63 3.31
N ILE A 55 -26.91 1.75 3.95
CA ILE A 55 -26.70 1.37 5.36
C ILE A 55 -25.36 0.67 5.60
N ASP A 56 -24.86 -0.09 4.63
CA ASP A 56 -23.56 -0.76 4.77
C ASP A 56 -22.44 0.28 4.67
N LEU A 57 -22.56 1.28 3.78
CA LEU A 57 -21.64 2.40 3.71
C LEU A 57 -21.65 3.24 5.00
N ALA A 58 -22.83 3.55 5.56
CA ALA A 58 -22.96 4.24 6.83
C ALA A 58 -22.32 3.45 7.99
N ARG A 59 -22.42 2.11 7.98
CA ARG A 59 -21.72 1.23 8.93
C ARG A 59 -20.21 1.34 8.79
N GLU A 60 -19.67 1.28 7.58
CA GLU A 60 -18.23 1.42 7.37
C GLU A 60 -17.71 2.78 7.85
N TRP A 61 -18.42 3.87 7.52
CA TRP A 61 -18.07 5.23 7.93
C TRP A 61 -18.17 5.43 9.46
N SER A 62 -19.19 4.86 10.11
CA SER A 62 -19.36 4.94 11.56
C SER A 62 -18.18 4.32 12.31
N ARG A 63 -17.65 3.20 11.80
CA ARG A 63 -16.52 2.47 12.41
C ARG A 63 -15.16 3.04 12.03
N GLY A 64 -15.11 3.98 11.09
CA GLY A 64 -13.85 4.47 10.52
C GLY A 64 -13.13 3.40 9.70
N GLU A 65 -13.86 2.42 9.17
CA GLU A 65 -13.30 1.36 8.29
C GLU A 65 -13.06 1.90 6.88
N SER A 66 -13.83 2.91 6.46
CA SER A 66 -13.66 3.64 5.21
C SER A 66 -13.94 5.13 5.37
N GLU A 67 -13.27 5.94 4.55
CA GLU A 67 -13.56 7.36 4.34
C GLU A 67 -13.79 7.59 2.84
N PRO A 68 -14.57 8.63 2.44
CA PRO A 68 -14.68 9.03 1.04
C PRO A 68 -13.30 9.13 0.39
N TYR A 69 -13.17 8.59 -0.82
CA TYR A 69 -11.87 8.48 -1.50
C TYR A 69 -11.15 9.83 -1.61
N SER A 70 -11.91 10.89 -1.90
CA SER A 70 -11.42 12.27 -2.02
C SER A 70 -10.93 12.84 -0.68
N LEU A 71 -11.64 12.56 0.42
CA LEU A 71 -11.20 12.94 1.76
C LEU A 71 -9.92 12.20 2.15
N LYS A 72 -9.85 10.89 1.86
CA LYS A 72 -8.66 10.08 2.08
C LYS A 72 -7.46 10.57 1.26
N LYS A 73 -7.65 10.94 0.00
CA LYS A 73 -6.59 11.50 -0.86
C LYS A 73 -6.03 12.79 -0.26
N LEU A 74 -6.91 13.66 0.22
CA LEU A 74 -6.56 14.96 0.82
C LEU A 74 -5.90 14.83 2.20
N LEU A 75 -6.41 13.98 3.09
CA LEU A 75 -5.79 13.68 4.39
C LEU A 75 -4.41 13.03 4.24
N ASN A 76 -4.24 12.13 3.25
CA ASN A 76 -2.94 11.56 2.95
C ASN A 76 -1.96 12.63 2.47
N LEU A 77 -2.42 13.57 1.64
CA LEU A 77 -1.61 14.65 1.11
C LEU A 77 -1.18 15.61 2.22
N GLU A 78 -2.10 15.99 3.12
CA GLU A 78 -1.79 16.81 4.30
C GLU A 78 -0.83 16.07 5.22
N ALA A 79 -1.04 14.77 5.48
CA ALA A 79 -0.05 13.96 6.19
C ALA A 79 1.32 13.99 5.49
N PHE A 80 1.40 13.88 4.17
CA PHE A 80 2.67 14.01 3.45
C PHE A 80 3.31 15.39 3.61
N TYR A 81 2.54 16.48 3.62
CA TYR A 81 3.04 17.82 3.83
C TYR A 81 3.51 18.05 5.26
N LEU A 82 2.76 17.60 6.26
CA LEU A 82 3.16 17.62 7.67
C LEU A 82 4.44 16.80 7.88
N TRP A 83 4.53 15.62 7.26
CA TRP A 83 5.75 14.82 7.29
C TRP A 83 6.92 15.49 6.57
N ASP A 84 6.70 16.16 5.43
CA ASP A 84 7.73 16.92 4.73
C ASP A 84 8.15 18.16 5.53
N GLU A 85 7.24 18.82 6.23
CA GLU A 85 7.51 19.95 7.13
C GLU A 85 8.25 19.52 8.38
N VAL A 86 7.89 18.38 8.97
CA VAL A 86 8.66 17.73 10.03
C VAL A 86 10.06 17.39 9.52
N ILE A 87 10.19 16.79 8.33
CA ILE A 87 11.49 16.45 7.74
C ILE A 87 12.29 17.71 7.38
N ARG A 88 11.66 18.77 6.89
CA ARG A 88 12.28 20.08 6.59
C ARG A 88 12.67 20.80 7.86
N SER A 89 11.82 20.88 8.87
CA SER A 89 12.19 21.40 10.19
C SER A 89 13.34 20.58 10.79
N TYR A 90 13.37 19.26 10.64
CA TYR A 90 14.56 18.48 10.98
C TYR A 90 15.78 18.86 10.14
N ARG A 91 15.64 19.11 8.83
CA ARG A 91 16.74 19.49 7.93
C ARG A 91 17.21 20.95 8.09
N GLU A 92 16.34 21.86 8.50
CA GLU A 92 16.47 23.32 8.46
C GLU A 92 16.54 23.93 9.87
N LEU A 93 15.75 23.44 10.84
CA LEU A 93 15.77 23.84 12.24
C LEU A 93 16.60 22.87 13.07
N THR A 94 17.90 23.17 13.19
CA THR A 94 18.86 22.56 14.13
C THR A 94 18.46 21.16 14.62
N LEU A 95 18.83 20.12 13.85
CA LEU A 95 18.65 18.70 14.23
C LEU A 95 18.94 18.47 15.75
N PRO A 96 18.28 17.52 16.41
CA PRO A 96 18.50 17.27 17.84
C PRO A 96 19.96 16.91 18.12
N ARG A 97 20.57 17.55 19.13
CA ARG A 97 21.99 17.40 19.49
C ARG A 97 22.23 16.21 20.41
N SER A 98 21.18 15.74 21.07
CA SER A 98 21.21 14.60 21.98
C SER A 98 19.94 13.77 21.82
N ARG A 99 19.98 12.55 22.36
CA ARG A 99 18.79 11.70 22.48
C ARG A 99 17.65 12.40 23.22
N ALA A 100 17.95 13.02 24.37
CA ALA A 100 16.95 13.69 25.19
C ALA A 100 16.25 14.82 24.41
N GLU A 101 16.99 15.55 23.57
CA GLU A 101 16.40 16.59 22.70
C GLU A 101 15.51 15.99 21.60
N LEU A 102 15.86 14.82 21.07
CA LEU A 102 15.03 14.11 20.09
C LEU A 102 13.72 13.62 20.74
N GLU A 103 13.80 13.03 21.94
CA GLU A 103 12.62 12.55 22.69
C GLU A 103 11.66 13.70 22.99
N VAL A 104 12.16 14.82 23.55
CA VAL A 104 11.35 16.01 23.83
C VAL A 104 10.69 16.59 22.57
N ARG A 105 11.36 16.56 21.42
CA ARG A 105 10.78 17.03 20.14
C ARG A 105 9.69 16.10 19.61
N LEU A 106 9.85 14.79 19.76
CA LEU A 106 8.82 13.81 19.39
C LEU A 106 7.59 13.96 20.31
N GLU A 107 7.80 14.18 21.61
CA GLU A 107 6.73 14.38 22.59
C GLU A 107 5.97 15.72 22.43
N SER A 108 6.66 16.76 21.97
CA SER A 108 6.10 18.11 21.82
C SER A 108 5.37 18.34 20.50
N ASN A 109 5.63 17.55 19.46
CA ASN A 109 4.91 17.65 18.19
C ASN A 109 3.66 16.76 18.24
N SER A 110 2.47 17.37 18.31
CA SER A 110 1.18 16.67 18.41
C SER A 110 0.81 15.82 17.20
N GLU A 111 1.34 16.12 16.03
CA GLU A 111 1.15 15.32 14.82
C GLU A 111 2.07 14.09 14.80
N LEU A 112 3.16 14.16 15.57
CA LEU A 112 3.99 13.04 15.96
C LEU A 112 3.57 12.48 17.33
N ARG A 113 2.53 13.02 17.99
CA ARG A 113 1.88 12.33 19.09
C ARG A 113 1.01 11.26 18.46
N THR A 114 1.67 10.20 18.02
CA THR A 114 1.09 8.91 18.32
C THR A 114 1.15 8.81 19.84
N ASP A 115 0.02 8.58 20.45
CA ASP A 115 -0.24 8.07 21.80
C ASP A 115 0.57 6.79 22.16
N ARG A 116 1.67 6.52 21.44
CA ARG A 116 2.37 5.23 21.25
C ARG A 116 3.87 5.37 20.97
N PHE A 117 4.50 6.51 21.23
CA PHE A 117 5.97 6.59 21.21
C PHE A 117 6.54 6.20 22.57
N PHE A 118 7.15 5.03 22.63
CA PHE A 118 7.89 4.50 23.77
C PHE A 118 9.41 4.75 23.60
N PRO A 119 10.20 4.68 24.69
CA PRO A 119 11.57 5.18 24.75
C PRO A 119 12.45 4.63 23.62
N LEU A 120 13.23 5.50 22.96
CA LEU A 120 14.13 5.11 21.89
C LEU A 120 15.07 3.97 22.34
N GLU A 121 15.11 2.85 21.61
CA GLU A 121 16.16 1.84 21.81
C GLU A 121 17.54 2.52 21.65
N LEU A 122 18.42 2.26 22.63
CA LEU A 122 19.67 3.00 22.83
C LEU A 122 20.49 3.12 21.54
N ASP A 123 20.73 2.04 20.79
CA ASP A 123 21.84 2.04 19.83
C ASP A 123 21.52 2.68 18.48
N ASP A 124 20.39 2.38 17.85
CA ASP A 124 20.08 2.89 16.50
C ASP A 124 19.76 4.39 16.51
N ALA A 125 19.04 4.85 17.54
CA ALA A 125 18.71 6.27 17.70
C ALA A 125 19.92 7.10 18.11
N LEU A 126 20.74 6.62 19.06
CA LEU A 126 22.00 7.27 19.41
C LEU A 126 22.94 7.30 18.22
N THR A 127 23.07 6.21 17.49
CA THR A 127 23.91 6.15 16.30
C THR A 127 23.42 7.10 15.22
N TRP A 128 22.11 7.19 15.01
CA TRP A 128 21.55 8.18 14.08
C TRP A 128 21.88 9.61 14.52
N VAL A 129 21.64 9.96 15.79
CA VAL A 129 21.98 11.28 16.34
C VAL A 129 23.46 11.57 16.16
N GLU A 130 24.33 10.60 16.43
CA GLU A 130 25.78 10.73 16.33
C GLU A 130 26.24 10.92 14.89
N ILE A 131 25.79 10.09 13.94
CA ILE A 131 26.07 10.23 12.51
C ILE A 131 25.58 11.59 12.00
N MET A 132 24.40 12.04 12.44
CA MET A 132 23.86 13.35 12.07
C MET A 132 24.63 14.51 12.72
N ALA A 133 25.21 14.31 13.90
CA ALA A 133 26.13 15.26 14.53
C ALA A 133 27.48 15.31 13.80
N MET A 134 28.04 14.17 13.40
CA MET A 134 29.24 14.09 12.55
C MET A 134 29.03 14.82 11.22
N ARG A 135 27.86 14.64 10.59
CA ARG A 135 27.47 15.39 9.38
C ARG A 135 27.48 16.91 9.62
N ARG A 136 26.99 17.37 10.78
CA ARG A 136 26.98 18.80 11.17
C ARG A 136 28.36 19.37 11.43
N ARG A 137 29.25 18.57 12.03
CA ARG A 137 30.65 18.96 12.26
C ARG A 137 31.48 18.97 10.96
N GLY A 138 30.90 18.62 9.82
CA GLY A 138 31.60 18.54 8.54
C GLY A 138 32.48 17.30 8.42
N GLU A 139 32.38 16.35 9.35
CA GLU A 139 33.16 15.12 9.36
C GLU A 139 32.71 14.17 8.25
N ILE A 140 31.44 14.25 7.84
CA ILE A 140 30.90 13.50 6.70
C ILE A 140 30.85 14.43 5.48
N GLN A 141 31.77 14.20 4.54
CA GLN A 141 31.84 14.98 3.31
C GLN A 141 30.70 14.59 2.37
N LYS A 142 29.95 15.60 1.91
CA LYS A 142 28.93 15.47 0.88
C LYS A 142 29.30 16.29 -0.36
N ARG A 143 28.92 15.78 -1.52
CA ARG A 143 28.91 16.51 -2.79
C ARG A 143 27.55 16.34 -3.46
N ILE A 144 27.11 17.34 -4.20
CA ILE A 144 25.86 17.26 -4.96
C ILE A 144 26.19 16.80 -6.38
N ARG A 145 25.54 15.73 -6.85
CA ARG A 145 25.63 15.25 -8.24
C ARG A 145 24.23 14.93 -8.74
N ASN A 146 23.81 15.56 -9.84
CA ASN A 146 22.49 15.39 -10.45
C ASN A 146 21.35 15.64 -9.43
N GLY A 147 21.44 16.71 -8.64
CA GLY A 147 20.45 17.03 -7.60
C GLY A 147 20.42 16.07 -6.41
N ARG A 148 21.34 15.10 -6.34
CA ARG A 148 21.40 14.11 -5.25
C ARG A 148 22.64 14.29 -4.39
N GLU A 149 22.48 14.08 -3.08
CA GLU A 149 23.60 14.02 -2.16
C GLU A 149 24.39 12.71 -2.35
N VAL A 150 25.68 12.87 -2.63
CA VAL A 150 26.66 11.80 -2.78
C VAL A 150 27.69 11.92 -1.68
N TYR A 151 27.87 10.83 -0.94
CA TYR A 151 28.76 10.73 0.21
C TYR A 151 30.07 10.03 -0.15
N SER A 152 31.15 10.33 0.56
CA SER A 152 32.42 9.63 0.40
C SER A 152 32.26 8.15 0.74
N ARG A 153 32.54 7.26 -0.22
CA ARG A 153 32.44 5.81 0.00
C ARG A 153 33.31 5.36 1.16
N LYS A 154 34.52 5.92 1.32
CA LYS A 154 35.45 5.58 2.41
C LYS A 154 34.82 5.89 3.77
N GLN A 155 34.26 7.09 3.93
CA GLN A 155 33.64 7.53 5.20
C GLN A 155 32.39 6.70 5.54
N ILE A 156 31.53 6.44 4.56
CA ILE A 156 30.33 5.62 4.78
C ILE A 156 30.70 4.19 5.17
N MET A 157 31.75 3.61 4.57
CA MET A 157 32.23 2.27 4.93
C MET A 157 32.86 2.24 6.34
N GLU A 158 33.54 3.32 6.74
CA GLU A 158 34.10 3.46 8.09
C GLU A 158 32.98 3.54 9.14
N LEU A 159 31.99 4.41 8.94
CA LEU A 159 30.79 4.47 9.80
C LEU A 159 30.06 3.13 9.84
N SER A 160 29.95 2.45 8.69
CA SER A 160 29.32 1.12 8.59
C SER A 160 30.04 0.10 9.46
N LYS A 161 31.37 0.15 9.51
CA LYS A 161 32.19 -0.71 10.36
C LYS A 161 32.07 -0.33 11.83
N THR A 162 32.14 0.96 12.16
CA THR A 162 32.09 1.47 13.54
C THR A 162 30.79 1.12 14.24
N TYR A 163 29.67 1.30 13.55
CA TYR A 163 28.35 1.13 14.15
C TYR A 163 27.66 -0.19 13.81
N GLY A 164 28.29 -1.05 13.00
CA GLY A 164 27.69 -2.33 12.58
C GLY A 164 26.46 -2.19 11.68
N ILE A 165 26.21 -0.99 11.13
CA ILE A 165 25.07 -0.69 10.26
C ILE A 165 25.51 -0.76 8.81
N SER A 166 24.64 -1.20 7.90
CA SER A 166 25.01 -1.26 6.48
C SER A 166 25.27 0.12 5.87
N ALA A 167 26.26 0.23 4.98
CA ALA A 167 26.56 1.46 4.24
C ALA A 167 25.32 2.05 3.52
N ARG A 168 24.45 1.19 2.99
CA ARG A 168 23.19 1.59 2.37
C ARG A 168 22.26 2.27 3.37
N GLU A 169 22.14 1.72 4.56
CA GLU A 169 21.27 2.24 5.62
C GLU A 169 21.77 3.59 6.15
N ILE A 170 23.07 3.76 6.33
CA ILE A 170 23.66 5.06 6.68
C ILE A 170 23.35 6.11 5.60
N ILE A 171 23.45 5.76 4.32
CA ILE A 171 23.08 6.68 3.24
C ILE A 171 21.59 7.05 3.29
N GLN A 172 20.71 6.09 3.59
CA GLN A 172 19.28 6.34 3.75
C GLN A 172 19.00 7.26 4.94
N TRP A 173 19.73 7.10 6.05
CA TRP A 173 19.65 7.98 7.22
C TRP A 173 20.07 9.40 6.90
N LEU A 174 21.23 9.55 6.26
CA LEU A 174 21.78 10.85 5.86
C LEU A 174 20.87 11.60 4.87
N ARG A 175 20.06 10.87 4.09
CA ARG A 175 19.07 11.41 3.17
C ARG A 175 17.69 11.63 3.81
N GLY A 176 17.46 11.12 5.01
CA GLY A 176 16.15 11.12 5.67
C GLY A 176 15.15 10.08 5.13
N GLU A 177 15.56 9.20 4.21
CA GLU A 177 14.69 8.17 3.60
C GLU A 177 14.22 7.11 4.61
N LYS A 178 14.96 6.92 5.71
CA LYS A 178 14.68 5.86 6.71
C LYS A 178 14.10 6.36 8.01
N ILE A 179 13.90 7.67 8.21
CA ILE A 179 13.42 8.20 9.49
C ILE A 179 12.09 7.54 9.87
N ALA A 180 11.12 7.49 8.94
CA ALA A 180 9.84 6.81 9.14
C ALA A 180 9.93 5.28 9.35
N ALA A 181 10.99 4.63 8.86
CA ALA A 181 11.20 3.19 9.05
C ALA A 181 11.99 2.88 10.34
N LEU A 182 12.83 3.79 10.80
CA LEU A 182 13.50 3.72 12.10
C LEU A 182 12.45 3.88 13.20
N ILE A 183 11.59 4.89 13.07
CA ILE A 183 10.42 5.13 13.90
C ILE A 183 9.51 3.89 13.95
N ARG A 184 9.20 3.25 12.81
CA ARG A 184 8.43 2.01 12.76
C ARG A 184 9.12 0.79 13.40
N LYS A 185 10.43 0.63 13.19
CA LYS A 185 11.21 -0.49 13.77
C LYS A 185 11.31 -0.41 15.29
N ILE A 186 11.44 0.80 15.83
CA ILE A 186 11.43 1.07 17.26
C ILE A 186 10.09 0.60 17.87
N GLY A 187 8.96 0.86 17.21
CA GLY A 187 7.65 0.36 17.65
C GLY A 187 7.44 -1.16 17.59
N ILE A 188 8.15 -1.89 16.71
CA ILE A 188 7.93 -3.35 16.50
C ILE A 188 8.81 -4.20 17.44
N LYS A 189 10.00 -3.75 17.82
CA LYS A 189 10.89 -4.52 18.70
C LYS A 189 10.37 -4.61 20.14
N GLU A 190 9.78 -3.54 20.66
CA GLU A 190 9.24 -3.55 22.03
C GLU A 190 7.90 -4.31 22.14
N LEU A 191 7.16 -4.48 21.04
CA LEU A 191 6.12 -5.52 20.96
C LEU A 191 6.73 -6.90 21.26
N LYS A 192 7.93 -7.24 20.78
CA LYS A 192 8.55 -8.54 21.11
C LYS A 192 8.99 -8.64 22.57
N THR A 193 9.32 -7.52 23.22
CA THR A 193 9.84 -7.48 24.61
C THR A 193 8.72 -7.36 25.66
N GLN A 194 7.67 -6.54 25.43
CA GLN A 194 6.48 -6.48 26.29
C GLN A 194 5.65 -7.78 26.23
N ASN A 195 5.70 -8.51 25.12
CA ASN A 195 5.07 -9.84 25.00
C ASN A 195 5.89 -10.98 25.62
N GLN A 196 7.02 -10.69 26.24
CA GLN A 196 7.62 -11.64 27.19
C GLN A 196 6.94 -11.58 28.56
N ASP A 197 6.21 -10.50 28.89
CA ASP A 197 5.67 -10.31 30.24
C ASP A 197 4.14 -10.29 30.40
N ALA A 198 3.28 -10.27 29.37
CA ALA A 198 1.83 -10.49 29.61
C ALA A 198 0.89 -10.85 28.45
N THR A 199 1.31 -10.87 27.18
CA THR A 199 0.38 -11.25 26.09
C THR A 199 1.07 -12.25 25.18
N SER A 200 0.52 -13.45 25.11
CA SER A 200 1.14 -14.56 24.41
C SER A 200 1.22 -14.22 22.91
N LEU A 201 2.34 -14.53 22.26
CA LEU A 201 2.49 -14.44 20.79
C LEU A 201 1.28 -15.08 20.06
N VAL A 202 0.68 -16.09 20.70
CA VAL A 202 -0.59 -16.70 20.36
C VAL A 202 -1.69 -15.64 20.20
N GLU A 203 -2.00 -14.86 21.25
CA GLU A 203 -3.09 -13.88 21.26
C GLU A 203 -2.93 -12.78 20.20
N ILE A 204 -1.71 -12.36 19.92
CA ILE A 204 -1.45 -11.37 18.85
C ILE A 204 -1.72 -11.96 17.48
N ILE A 205 -1.24 -13.17 17.24
CA ILE A 205 -1.54 -13.89 16.01
C ILE A 205 -3.05 -14.11 15.89
N TYR A 206 -3.73 -14.41 17.00
CA TYR A 206 -5.18 -14.55 17.04
C TYR A 206 -5.87 -13.26 16.63
N ARG A 207 -5.51 -12.12 17.24
CA ARG A 207 -6.11 -10.82 16.94
C ARG A 207 -5.85 -10.41 15.50
N LEU A 208 -4.59 -10.36 15.08
CA LEU A 208 -4.22 -9.94 13.72
C LEU A 208 -4.87 -10.84 12.65
N TYR A 209 -4.88 -12.15 12.89
CA TYR A 209 -5.54 -13.08 11.99
C TYR A 209 -7.05 -12.96 12.19
N PHE A 210 -7.65 -13.59 13.20
CA PHE A 210 -9.09 -13.77 13.32
C PHE A 210 -9.90 -12.48 13.48
N VAL A 211 -9.41 -11.49 14.23
CA VAL A 211 -10.15 -10.24 14.50
C VAL A 211 -9.94 -9.22 13.37
N GLU A 212 -8.70 -8.98 12.96
CA GLU A 212 -8.36 -7.92 12.00
C GLU A 212 -8.33 -8.38 10.53
N GLY A 213 -8.72 -9.64 10.25
CA GLY A 213 -8.88 -10.12 8.87
C GLY A 213 -7.58 -10.39 8.10
N LYS A 214 -6.39 -10.22 8.70
CA LYS A 214 -5.11 -10.33 7.98
C LYS A 214 -4.81 -11.76 7.53
N THR A 215 -4.19 -11.91 6.36
CA THR A 215 -3.68 -13.20 5.88
C THR A 215 -2.48 -13.66 6.70
N GLN A 216 -2.14 -14.96 6.70
CA GLN A 216 -0.94 -15.45 7.39
C GLN A 216 0.35 -14.79 6.88
N GLN A 217 0.37 -14.37 5.62
CA GLN A 217 1.49 -13.67 5.00
C GLN A 217 1.64 -12.26 5.59
N GLU A 218 0.55 -11.49 5.67
CA GLU A 218 0.54 -10.16 6.27
C GLU A 218 0.86 -10.23 7.77
N VAL A 219 0.31 -11.21 8.49
CA VAL A 219 0.67 -11.46 9.90
C VAL A 219 2.17 -11.77 10.02
N ALA A 220 2.76 -12.53 9.09
CA ALA A 220 4.20 -12.78 9.10
C ALA A 220 4.99 -11.50 8.88
N GLU A 221 4.57 -10.67 7.94
CA GLU A 221 5.23 -9.39 7.63
C GLU A 221 5.14 -8.40 8.79
N ILE A 222 3.96 -8.27 9.42
CA ILE A 222 3.73 -7.44 10.62
C ILE A 222 4.63 -7.89 11.78
N LEU A 223 4.82 -9.21 11.94
CA LEU A 223 5.67 -9.79 12.99
C LEU A 223 7.17 -9.86 12.61
N ASP A 224 7.55 -9.32 11.44
CA ASP A 224 8.90 -9.38 10.87
C ASP A 224 9.44 -10.81 10.75
N ASN A 225 8.55 -11.75 10.45
CA ASN A 225 8.88 -13.13 10.13
C ASN A 225 9.07 -13.28 8.63
N LYS A 226 10.25 -13.73 8.21
CA LYS A 226 10.56 -14.05 6.80
C LYS A 226 9.72 -15.19 6.22
N SER A 227 8.92 -15.86 7.04
CA SER A 227 8.16 -17.06 6.70
C SER A 227 6.88 -17.14 7.52
N THR A 228 5.84 -17.75 6.95
CA THR A 228 4.57 -18.04 7.63
C THR A 228 4.63 -19.31 8.50
N GLN A 229 5.74 -20.04 8.48
CA GLN A 229 5.91 -21.30 9.24
C GLN A 229 5.76 -21.15 10.76
N PRO A 230 6.29 -20.11 11.43
CA PRO A 230 6.06 -19.91 12.86
C PRO A 230 4.58 -19.74 13.21
N ILE A 231 3.85 -18.99 12.37
CA ILE A 231 2.40 -18.80 12.53
C ILE A 231 1.67 -20.12 12.33
N ARG A 232 1.99 -20.88 11.27
CA ARG A 232 1.39 -22.21 11.04
C ARG A 232 1.66 -23.20 12.16
N ARG A 233 2.83 -23.13 12.80
CA ARG A 233 3.15 -23.93 13.98
C ARG A 233 2.22 -23.58 15.14
N ILE A 234 2.05 -22.30 15.43
CA ILE A 234 1.15 -21.83 16.49
C ILE A 234 -0.29 -22.25 16.21
N PHE A 235 -0.75 -22.15 14.96
CA PHE A 235 -2.08 -22.65 14.58
C PHE A 235 -2.26 -24.13 14.90
N ARG A 236 -1.26 -24.97 14.60
CA ARG A 236 -1.31 -26.40 14.93
C ARG A 236 -1.28 -26.66 16.44
N GLU A 237 -0.42 -25.95 17.17
CA GLU A 237 -0.28 -26.10 18.63
C GLU A 237 -1.55 -25.66 19.38
N GLN A 238 -2.26 -24.66 18.87
CA GLN A 238 -3.48 -24.13 19.47
C GLN A 238 -4.77 -24.78 18.91
N GLY A 239 -4.65 -25.72 17.99
CA GLY A 239 -5.80 -26.34 17.32
C GLY A 239 -6.62 -25.34 16.48
N TRP A 240 -6.03 -24.23 16.07
CA TRP A 240 -6.71 -23.23 15.25
C TRP A 240 -6.73 -23.66 13.81
N THR A 241 -7.92 -23.57 13.23
CA THR A 241 -8.08 -23.84 11.82
C THR A 241 -7.96 -22.54 11.03
N PRO A 242 -7.00 -22.43 10.09
CA PRO A 242 -6.96 -21.28 9.18
C PRO A 242 -8.33 -21.01 8.55
N ARG A 243 -8.69 -19.74 8.36
CA ARG A 243 -9.94 -19.33 7.70
C ARG A 243 -10.15 -20.06 6.38
N TYR A 244 -9.08 -20.18 5.60
CA TYR A 244 -9.10 -20.88 4.31
C TYR A 244 -9.11 -22.42 4.40
N SER A 245 -9.08 -23.00 5.61
CA SER A 245 -9.14 -24.44 5.81
C SER A 245 -10.45 -24.95 6.42
N GLN A 246 -11.32 -24.08 6.95
CA GLN A 246 -12.63 -24.49 7.46
C GLN A 246 -13.82 -23.57 7.12
N SER A 247 -13.62 -22.39 6.52
CA SER A 247 -14.74 -21.56 6.07
C SER A 247 -15.14 -21.95 4.64
N GLN A 248 -16.25 -22.69 4.53
CA GLN A 248 -17.11 -22.79 3.34
C GLN A 248 -16.38 -22.64 1.99
N VAL A 249 -15.50 -23.59 1.65
CA VAL A 249 -15.13 -23.74 0.23
C VAL A 249 -16.45 -23.98 -0.48
N ILE A 250 -16.90 -22.98 -1.26
CA ILE A 250 -18.13 -23.12 -2.02
C ILE A 250 -17.94 -24.38 -2.87
N PRO A 251 -18.76 -25.43 -2.63
CA PRO A 251 -18.59 -26.70 -3.32
C PRO A 251 -18.86 -26.46 -4.81
N ARG A 252 -18.23 -27.27 -5.67
CA ARG A 252 -18.23 -27.09 -7.13
C ARG A 252 -19.64 -26.83 -7.70
N GLU A 253 -20.65 -27.50 -7.14
CA GLU A 253 -22.06 -27.45 -7.54
C GLU A 253 -22.72 -26.09 -7.29
N LYS A 254 -22.16 -25.26 -6.42
CA LYS A 254 -22.65 -23.90 -6.12
C LYS A 254 -21.87 -22.81 -6.87
N ILE A 255 -20.91 -23.19 -7.71
CA ILE A 255 -20.12 -22.25 -8.50
C ILE A 255 -20.62 -22.30 -9.92
N ASP A 256 -21.11 -21.15 -10.37
CA ASP A 256 -21.46 -20.92 -11.75
C ASP A 256 -20.19 -20.82 -12.63
N ASP A 257 -20.18 -21.56 -13.73
CA ASP A 257 -19.04 -21.63 -14.63
C ASP A 257 -18.82 -20.29 -15.34
N GLU A 258 -19.89 -19.56 -15.67
CA GLU A 258 -19.78 -18.25 -16.34
C GLU A 258 -19.12 -17.21 -15.43
N SER A 259 -19.41 -17.25 -14.13
CA SER A 259 -18.73 -16.44 -13.13
C SER A 259 -17.22 -16.70 -13.10
N VAL A 260 -16.78 -17.96 -13.25
CA VAL A 260 -15.35 -18.31 -13.37
C VAL A 260 -14.76 -17.79 -14.68
N ARG A 261 -15.51 -17.93 -15.78
CA ARG A 261 -15.11 -17.45 -17.11
C ARG A 261 -14.86 -15.94 -17.10
N LEU A 262 -15.81 -15.17 -16.57
CA LEU A 262 -15.77 -13.71 -16.53
C LEU A 262 -14.65 -13.19 -15.62
N LEU A 263 -14.45 -13.80 -14.45
CA LEU A 263 -13.34 -13.42 -13.57
C LEU A 263 -11.97 -13.72 -14.21
N TYR A 264 -11.85 -14.85 -14.90
CA TYR A 264 -10.61 -15.19 -15.57
C TYR A 264 -10.47 -14.37 -16.85
N PHE A 265 -11.17 -14.71 -17.92
CA PHE A 265 -10.95 -14.14 -19.25
C PHE A 265 -11.17 -12.63 -19.26
N ASP A 266 -12.32 -12.15 -18.80
CA ASP A 266 -12.73 -10.75 -18.97
C ASP A 266 -12.01 -9.83 -17.97
N LYS A 267 -12.01 -10.19 -16.68
CA LYS A 267 -11.35 -9.39 -15.63
C LYS A 267 -9.86 -9.63 -15.50
N GLY A 268 -9.29 -10.56 -16.27
CA GLY A 268 -7.85 -10.79 -16.30
C GLY A 268 -7.25 -11.40 -15.03
N LEU A 269 -8.06 -11.97 -14.13
CA LEU A 269 -7.54 -12.57 -12.90
C LEU A 269 -6.77 -13.86 -13.18
N THR A 270 -5.80 -14.16 -12.31
CA THR A 270 -5.18 -15.48 -12.26
C THR A 270 -6.19 -16.52 -11.74
N LEU A 271 -5.97 -17.82 -11.99
CA LEU A 271 -6.83 -18.87 -11.43
C LEU A 271 -6.91 -18.79 -9.89
N GLN A 272 -5.80 -18.41 -9.25
CA GLN A 272 -5.75 -18.19 -7.81
C GLN A 272 -6.58 -16.97 -7.41
N GLY A 273 -6.50 -15.87 -8.16
CA GLY A 273 -7.31 -14.68 -7.93
C GLY A 273 -8.81 -14.94 -8.08
N ALA A 274 -9.21 -15.70 -9.11
CA ALA A 274 -10.59 -16.13 -9.30
C ALA A 274 -11.07 -17.04 -8.14
N ALA A 275 -10.25 -18.01 -7.72
CA ALA A 275 -10.54 -18.87 -6.57
C ALA A 275 -10.74 -18.05 -5.29
N THR A 276 -9.86 -17.09 -5.02
CA THR A 276 -9.97 -16.19 -3.87
C THR A 276 -11.23 -15.33 -3.94
N LYS A 277 -11.56 -14.76 -5.11
CA LYS A 277 -12.73 -13.89 -5.27
C LYS A 277 -14.05 -14.65 -5.12
N LEU A 278 -14.09 -15.91 -5.55
CA LEU A 278 -15.27 -16.80 -5.44
C LEU A 278 -15.33 -17.58 -4.12
N GLY A 279 -14.41 -17.36 -3.18
CA GLY A 279 -14.39 -18.10 -1.91
C GLY A 279 -14.26 -19.62 -2.10
N THR A 280 -13.55 -20.08 -3.14
CA THR A 280 -13.37 -21.51 -3.42
C THR A 280 -11.91 -21.92 -3.49
N SER A 281 -11.68 -23.23 -3.60
CA SER A 281 -10.35 -23.79 -3.76
C SER A 281 -9.88 -23.71 -5.21
N LEU A 282 -8.57 -23.51 -5.41
CA LEU A 282 -7.94 -23.57 -6.73
C LEU A 282 -8.22 -24.90 -7.45
N ARG A 283 -8.39 -26.00 -6.70
CA ARG A 283 -8.74 -27.30 -7.25
C ARG A 283 -10.10 -27.28 -7.95
N VAL A 284 -11.09 -26.61 -7.36
CA VAL A 284 -12.43 -26.47 -7.95
C VAL A 284 -12.36 -25.64 -9.24
N ILE A 285 -11.64 -24.52 -9.23
CA ILE A 285 -11.45 -23.71 -10.45
C ILE A 285 -10.77 -24.52 -11.57
N ARG A 286 -9.73 -25.30 -11.24
CA ARG A 286 -9.06 -26.17 -12.23
C ARG A 286 -9.97 -27.26 -12.77
N GLN A 287 -10.85 -27.81 -11.92
CA GLN A 287 -11.85 -28.80 -12.32
C GLN A 287 -12.86 -28.18 -13.32
N ILE A 288 -13.34 -26.97 -13.06
CA ILE A 288 -14.22 -26.21 -13.97
C ILE A 288 -13.56 -25.99 -15.34
N PHE A 289 -12.28 -25.61 -15.35
CA PHE A 289 -11.51 -25.46 -16.59
C PHE A 289 -11.42 -26.76 -17.38
N LEU A 290 -11.18 -27.89 -16.69
CA LEU A 290 -11.10 -29.20 -17.33
C LEU A 290 -12.45 -29.63 -17.92
N GLU A 291 -13.54 -29.46 -17.16
CA GLU A 291 -14.90 -29.83 -17.56
C GLU A 291 -15.39 -29.04 -18.77
N ASN A 292 -15.02 -27.76 -18.86
CA ASN A 292 -15.38 -26.87 -19.96
C ASN A 292 -14.35 -26.87 -21.11
N GLY A 293 -13.27 -27.65 -21.02
CA GLY A 293 -12.21 -27.66 -22.03
C GLY A 293 -11.46 -26.33 -22.19
N TRP A 294 -11.49 -25.48 -21.17
CA TRP A 294 -10.82 -24.17 -21.19
C TRP A 294 -9.31 -24.32 -21.02
N THR A 295 -8.56 -23.61 -21.85
CA THR A 295 -7.11 -23.56 -21.74
C THR A 295 -6.69 -22.40 -20.84
N THR A 296 -5.77 -22.68 -19.93
CA THR A 296 -5.16 -21.63 -19.12
C THR A 296 -4.27 -20.76 -19.99
N ARG A 297 -4.25 -19.45 -19.77
CA ARG A 297 -3.23 -18.52 -20.29
C ARG A 297 -1.86 -19.00 -19.81
N ALA A 298 -1.21 -19.81 -20.63
CA ALA A 298 0.04 -20.45 -20.30
C ALA A 298 1.14 -19.40 -20.23
N GLY A 299 1.58 -19.03 -19.02
CA GLY A 299 2.90 -18.47 -18.68
C GLY A 299 3.48 -17.31 -19.51
N SER A 300 2.75 -16.77 -20.48
CA SER A 300 3.21 -15.72 -21.36
C SER A 300 2.88 -14.40 -20.69
N ARG A 301 3.91 -13.65 -20.33
CA ARG A 301 3.80 -12.23 -19.96
C ARG A 301 3.20 -11.38 -21.10
N ASN A 302 2.91 -11.97 -22.26
CA ASN A 302 2.44 -11.32 -23.47
C ASN A 302 1.32 -12.15 -24.14
N HIS A 303 0.12 -12.21 -23.56
CA HIS A 303 -1.08 -12.47 -24.35
C HIS A 303 -2.09 -11.32 -24.19
N PRO A 304 -2.74 -10.89 -25.29
CA PRO A 304 -3.63 -9.75 -25.29
C PRO A 304 -4.93 -10.06 -24.54
N LYS A 305 -5.57 -9.00 -24.03
CA LYS A 305 -6.91 -9.05 -23.41
C LYS A 305 -7.92 -9.65 -24.41
N PRO A 306 -8.93 -10.43 -23.96
CA PRO A 306 -9.95 -10.94 -24.84
C PRO A 306 -10.99 -9.84 -25.09
N ASP A 307 -10.78 -9.11 -26.17
CA ASP A 307 -11.82 -8.60 -27.08
C ASP A 307 -11.12 -8.01 -28.30
N THR A 308 -10.39 -8.87 -29.00
CA THR A 308 -9.90 -8.56 -30.35
C THR A 308 -9.73 -9.87 -31.12
N PHE A 309 -10.83 -10.40 -31.64
CA PHE A 309 -10.78 -10.99 -32.97
C PHE A 309 -10.60 -9.81 -33.94
N PHE A 310 -9.37 -9.35 -34.12
CA PHE A 310 -9.03 -8.59 -35.32
C PHE A 310 -8.64 -9.62 -36.37
N GLU A 311 -9.43 -9.70 -37.44
CA GLU A 311 -8.88 -10.12 -38.72
C GLU A 311 -7.60 -9.30 -38.95
N PRO A 312 -6.51 -9.91 -39.42
CA PRO A 312 -5.26 -9.18 -39.65
C PRO A 312 -5.56 -7.97 -40.53
N ILE A 313 -5.51 -6.77 -39.94
CA ILE A 313 -5.69 -5.52 -40.68
C ILE A 313 -4.48 -5.43 -41.58
N THR A 314 -4.69 -5.74 -42.85
CA THR A 314 -3.67 -5.55 -43.88
C THR A 314 -3.84 -4.10 -44.32
N PRO A 315 -2.91 -3.18 -44.00
CA PRO A 315 -3.04 -1.78 -44.41
C PRO A 315 -3.18 -1.74 -45.93
N GLN A 316 -4.17 -1.03 -46.45
CA GLN A 316 -4.36 -0.92 -47.90
C GLN A 316 -3.45 0.15 -48.51
N ASP A 317 -3.02 1.13 -47.70
CA ASP A 317 -2.06 2.18 -48.05
C ASP A 317 -1.19 2.61 -46.86
N GLU A 318 -0.22 3.51 -47.11
CA GLU A 318 0.73 4.01 -46.10
C GLU A 318 0.05 4.88 -45.03
N ASP A 319 -1.00 5.62 -45.39
CA ASP A 319 -1.74 6.50 -44.48
C ASP A 319 -2.52 5.68 -43.43
N ASP A 320 -3.06 4.53 -43.84
CA ASP A 320 -3.69 3.56 -42.92
C ASP A 320 -2.67 2.95 -41.95
N LEU A 321 -1.45 2.65 -42.41
CA LEU A 321 -0.40 2.10 -41.55
C LEU A 321 0.02 3.11 -40.47
N GLU A 322 0.19 4.38 -40.82
CA GLU A 322 0.56 5.43 -39.84
C GLU A 322 -0.51 5.59 -38.76
N ARG A 323 -1.79 5.63 -39.15
CA ARG A 323 -2.91 5.68 -38.19
C ARG A 323 -2.97 4.47 -37.27
N ILE A 324 -2.79 3.27 -37.81
CA ILE A 324 -2.80 2.03 -37.03
C ILE A 324 -1.64 2.01 -36.04
N VAL A 325 -0.44 2.38 -36.48
CA VAL A 325 0.75 2.46 -35.61
C VAL A 325 0.53 3.51 -34.51
N TYR A 326 -0.04 4.68 -34.84
CA TYR A 326 -0.33 5.74 -33.88
C TYR A 326 -1.28 5.25 -32.77
N VAL A 327 -2.40 4.61 -33.13
CA VAL A 327 -3.37 4.08 -32.16
C VAL A 327 -2.74 2.99 -31.28
N LEU A 328 -1.99 2.07 -31.87
CA LEU A 328 -1.35 0.98 -31.13
C LEU A 328 -0.25 1.48 -30.18
N TYR A 329 0.50 2.51 -30.59
CA TYR A 329 1.56 3.08 -29.76
C TYR A 329 1.00 3.96 -28.64
N TYR A 330 0.19 4.97 -28.97
CA TYR A 330 -0.26 5.96 -28.00
C TYR A 330 -1.44 5.49 -27.14
N ASN A 331 -2.42 4.77 -27.72
CA ASN A 331 -3.62 4.39 -26.96
C ASN A 331 -3.45 3.07 -26.22
N GLN A 332 -2.60 2.17 -26.73
CA GLN A 332 -2.39 0.83 -26.15
C GLN A 332 -1.00 0.65 -25.51
N ASN A 333 -0.15 1.69 -25.57
CA ASN A 333 1.19 1.69 -24.98
C ASN A 333 2.06 0.51 -25.45
N LEU A 334 1.87 0.05 -26.68
CA LEU A 334 2.62 -1.06 -27.25
C LEU A 334 3.99 -0.57 -27.75
N SER A 335 5.04 -1.34 -27.44
CA SER A 335 6.36 -1.09 -28.02
C SER A 335 6.38 -1.36 -29.53
N GLN A 336 7.28 -0.72 -30.28
CA GLN A 336 7.43 -0.92 -31.73
C GLN A 336 7.52 -2.41 -32.14
N ARG A 337 8.15 -3.24 -31.29
CA ARG A 337 8.26 -4.69 -31.54
C ARG A 337 6.93 -5.43 -31.35
N GLN A 338 6.11 -5.00 -30.38
CA GLN A 338 4.77 -5.55 -30.19
C GLN A 338 3.87 -5.16 -31.36
N ILE A 339 3.94 -3.91 -31.81
CA ILE A 339 3.19 -3.43 -32.99
C ILE A 339 3.60 -4.24 -34.24
N ALA A 340 4.89 -4.47 -34.47
CA ALA A 340 5.38 -5.30 -35.59
C ALA A 340 4.76 -6.70 -35.59
N ASN A 341 4.78 -7.35 -34.43
CA ASN A 341 4.21 -8.68 -34.28
C ASN A 341 2.68 -8.68 -34.47
N THR A 342 1.98 -7.65 -33.97
CA THR A 342 0.53 -7.50 -34.14
C THR A 342 0.14 -7.33 -35.61
N LEU A 343 0.96 -6.65 -36.41
CA LEU A 343 0.74 -6.44 -37.84
C LEU A 343 1.32 -7.57 -38.72
N GLY A 344 1.86 -8.64 -38.12
CA GLY A 344 2.42 -9.78 -38.85
C GLY A 344 3.80 -9.53 -39.47
N TYR A 345 4.50 -8.46 -39.08
CA TYR A 345 5.87 -8.18 -39.53
C TYR A 345 6.90 -8.92 -38.68
N ASN A 346 7.87 -9.56 -39.35
CA ASN A 346 8.98 -10.25 -38.68
C ASN A 346 10.08 -9.30 -38.17
N SER A 347 9.97 -7.99 -38.42
CA SER A 347 10.93 -6.97 -38.00
C SER A 347 10.26 -5.61 -37.78
N ILE A 348 10.91 -4.71 -37.04
CA ILE A 348 10.42 -3.34 -36.79
C ILE A 348 10.69 -2.37 -37.94
N ALA A 349 11.37 -2.79 -39.01
CA ALA A 349 11.77 -1.91 -40.11
C ALA A 349 10.59 -1.21 -40.81
N PRO A 350 9.40 -1.82 -40.99
CA PRO A 350 8.23 -1.14 -41.57
C PRO A 350 7.54 -0.12 -40.64
N ILE A 351 7.94 -0.06 -39.36
CA ILE A 351 7.32 0.79 -38.33
C ILE A 351 8.19 2.01 -38.00
N ARG A 352 9.47 1.95 -38.35
CA ARG A 352 10.41 3.07 -38.20
C ARG A 352 10.38 3.93 -39.44
#